data_AF-A0A836FD23-F1
#
_entry.id   AF-A0A836FD23-F1
#
_cell.length_a   1.000
_cell.length_b   1.000
_cell.length_c   1.000
_cell.angle_alpha   90.00
_cell.angle_beta   90.00
_cell.angle_gamma   90.00
#
_symmetry.space_group_name_H-M   'P 1'
#
loop_
_entity.id
_entity.type
_entity.pdbx_description
1 polymer ?
#
loop_
_entity_poly.entity_id
_entity_poly.type
_entity_poly.pdbx_seq_one_letter_code
_entity_poly.pdbx_strand_id
1 'polypeptide(L)'
;MANDILSNGRLRENTVVQRTRNDRGNRAPDIAAIESRNWLLHRHYTRHEYSACKLLIEQELMKSNGHEYANYLKGLILRKEGRIQDSLDCFQTAYNVNSTNIDNVKQIAKSLLIMGSHKRAIDAYAEAEKISILPDWEIYHGLGKLFAYVKLNQLQEGKKYFKRSTELTKSELPNIDLARLYLLDDMIPEARNAYTAALNGNPQSIDAATELGLLYLKIGDTQRAFQQFGAALAHSPNCVKAILPMAYVMQSHREYDVALSKYKIAAQTIPESSILWNNIGMCLYAKQKYVAAISSLKRAHYLHPISCVPSCNLGIVFLTTGQPASAAIYLCAAVSAEPKNSMPYLLLGLALKRLDDLEGAERSLTKAHALAPQDPLILINYAVVLDARGKQTDAAEILTALNDIMAVVEVDVQISQMASKLLKKLQREKTESTTSQEISTDKYEKRQLSPDEV
;
A
#
# COMPACT_ATOMS: atom_id res chain seq x y z
N MET A 1 19.84 10.79 -45.64
CA MET A 1 20.59 12.06 -45.81
C MET A 1 19.60 13.16 -45.45
N ALA A 2 19.55 13.51 -44.16
CA ALA A 2 20.23 14.68 -43.57
C ALA A 2 19.47 15.97 -43.97
N ASN A 3 18.76 16.58 -43.00
CA ASN A 3 19.15 17.85 -42.37
C ASN A 3 18.50 19.04 -43.14
N ASP A 4 17.82 20.04 -42.59
CA ASP A 4 18.05 20.77 -41.34
C ASP A 4 16.88 21.74 -41.05
N ILE A 5 16.55 21.86 -39.75
CA ILE A 5 16.51 23.11 -38.95
C ILE A 5 15.46 24.20 -39.25
N LEU A 6 14.53 24.30 -38.29
CA LEU A 6 13.86 25.52 -37.84
C LEU A 6 14.85 26.72 -37.79
N SER A 7 14.64 27.72 -38.63
CA SER A 7 15.27 29.02 -38.43
C SER A 7 14.28 30.17 -38.65
N ASN A 8 13.87 30.77 -37.52
CA ASN A 8 13.54 32.17 -37.31
C ASN A 8 12.91 32.91 -38.52
N GLY A 9 11.57 32.95 -38.54
CA GLY A 9 10.77 33.76 -39.47
C GLY A 9 10.89 35.27 -39.25
N ARG A 10 12.09 35.83 -39.40
CA ARG A 10 12.30 37.24 -39.70
C ARG A 10 12.50 37.38 -41.21
N LEU A 11 11.45 37.79 -41.91
CA LEU A 11 11.55 38.27 -43.28
C LEU A 11 12.45 39.51 -43.29
N ARG A 12 13.55 39.46 -44.04
CA ARG A 12 14.37 40.63 -44.36
C ARG A 12 13.57 41.51 -45.31
N GLU A 13 13.35 42.76 -44.90
CA GLU A 13 12.95 43.85 -45.78
C GLU A 13 14.03 44.06 -46.85
N ASN A 14 13.63 44.03 -48.12
CA ASN A 14 14.05 44.99 -49.15
C ASN A 14 13.51 44.54 -50.51
N THR A 15 12.52 45.26 -51.03
CA THR A 15 12.54 45.88 -52.37
C THR A 15 11.23 46.64 -52.53
N VAL A 16 11.36 47.97 -52.48
CA VAL A 16 10.30 48.92 -52.76
C VAL A 16 9.92 48.79 -54.23
N VAL A 17 8.71 48.29 -54.51
CA VAL A 17 8.03 48.52 -55.78
C VAL A 17 6.73 49.23 -55.44
N GLN A 18 6.69 50.53 -55.72
CA GLN A 18 5.48 51.34 -55.65
C GLN A 18 4.45 50.75 -56.61
N ARG A 19 3.41 50.11 -56.06
CA ARG A 19 2.16 49.85 -56.79
C ARG A 19 1.13 50.87 -56.34
N THR A 20 0.68 51.63 -57.33
CA THR A 20 -0.32 52.69 -57.24
C THR A 20 -1.63 52.17 -56.64
N ARG A 21 -2.18 52.96 -55.70
CA ARG A 21 -3.52 52.80 -55.16
C ARG A 21 -4.55 52.95 -56.28
N ASN A 22 -5.22 51.87 -56.63
CA ASN A 22 -6.68 51.79 -56.79
C ASN A 22 -7.05 50.47 -57.48
N ASP A 23 -7.23 49.43 -56.68
CA ASP A 23 -8.08 48.30 -57.05
C ASP A 23 -8.78 47.81 -55.77
N ARG A 24 -9.92 48.45 -55.47
CA ARG A 24 -10.90 47.98 -54.47
C ARG A 24 -12.02 47.24 -55.20
N GLY A 25 -11.65 46.27 -56.03
CA GLY A 25 -12.58 45.34 -56.67
C GLY A 25 -12.26 43.92 -56.20
N ASN A 26 -13.15 43.35 -55.39
CA ASN A 26 -13.17 41.94 -54.98
C ASN A 26 -11.87 41.36 -54.38
N ARG A 27 -11.53 41.76 -53.15
CA ARG A 27 -10.89 40.79 -52.25
C ARG A 27 -11.96 39.78 -51.89
N ALA A 28 -11.73 38.50 -52.19
CA ALA A 28 -12.52 37.42 -51.60
C ALA A 28 -12.61 37.67 -50.08
N PRO A 29 -13.77 37.44 -49.44
CA PRO A 29 -13.85 37.60 -47.99
C PRO A 29 -12.73 36.76 -47.37
N ASP A 30 -11.83 37.40 -46.62
CA ASP A 30 -10.76 36.71 -45.91
C ASP A 30 -11.46 35.71 -44.97
N ILE A 31 -11.54 34.45 -45.38
CA ILE A 31 -12.02 33.38 -44.52
C ILE A 31 -10.98 33.31 -43.41
N ALA A 32 -11.27 33.94 -42.27
CA ALA A 32 -10.40 33.89 -41.12
C ALA A 32 -10.13 32.42 -40.83
N ALA A 33 -8.87 32.01 -40.93
CA ALA A 33 -8.49 30.64 -40.63
C ALA A 33 -9.02 30.34 -39.22
N ILE A 34 -9.95 29.38 -39.15
CA ILE A 34 -10.74 29.04 -37.96
C ILE A 34 -9.83 28.80 -36.74
N GLU A 35 -8.58 28.41 -36.99
CA GLU A 35 -7.58 28.01 -36.00
C GLU A 35 -6.45 29.04 -35.76
N SER A 36 -6.52 30.23 -36.35
CA SER A 36 -5.42 31.22 -36.31
C SER A 36 -4.98 31.65 -34.91
N ARG A 37 -5.82 31.45 -33.88
CA ARG A 37 -5.59 31.84 -32.49
C ARG A 37 -5.22 30.70 -31.55
N ASN A 38 -5.00 29.49 -32.07
CA ASN A 38 -4.64 28.31 -31.26
C ASN A 38 -3.39 28.51 -30.41
N TRP A 39 -2.36 29.17 -30.97
CA TRP A 39 -1.14 29.47 -30.23
C TRP A 39 -1.38 30.37 -29.00
N LEU A 40 -2.36 31.29 -29.07
CA LEU A 40 -2.71 32.18 -27.97
C LEU A 40 -3.41 31.41 -26.86
N LEU A 41 -4.37 30.54 -27.23
CA LEU A 41 -5.04 29.63 -26.30
C LEU A 41 -4.03 28.74 -25.57
N HIS A 42 -3.11 28.12 -26.32
CA HIS A 42 -2.06 27.28 -25.75
C HIS A 42 -1.15 28.05 -24.78
N ARG A 43 -0.79 29.30 -25.12
CA ARG A 43 0.04 30.16 -24.27
C ARG A 43 -0.63 30.50 -22.95
N HIS A 44 -1.91 30.84 -22.93
CA HIS A 44 -2.62 31.10 -21.67
C HIS A 44 -2.78 29.84 -20.83
N TYR A 45 -3.05 28.70 -21.47
CA TYR A 45 -3.16 27.42 -20.79
C TYR A 45 -1.84 26.99 -20.12
N THR A 46 -0.73 27.09 -20.84
CA THR A 46 0.62 26.78 -20.32
C THR A 46 1.06 27.71 -19.18
N ARG A 47 0.55 28.94 -19.12
CA ARG A 47 0.79 29.88 -18.02
C ARG A 47 -0.14 29.67 -16.82
N HIS A 48 -1.06 28.72 -16.88
CA HIS A 48 -2.10 28.50 -15.87
C HIS A 48 -3.08 29.69 -15.70
N GLU A 49 -3.21 30.55 -16.72
CA GLU A 49 -4.16 31.67 -16.74
C GLU A 49 -5.55 31.18 -17.22
N TYR A 50 -6.19 30.31 -16.43
CA TYR A 50 -7.40 29.60 -16.85
C TYR A 50 -8.63 30.48 -17.07
N SER A 51 -8.78 31.57 -16.32
CA SER A 51 -9.90 32.51 -16.46
C SER A 51 -9.87 33.25 -17.80
N ALA A 52 -8.71 33.80 -18.16
CA ALA A 52 -8.50 34.45 -19.45
C ALA A 52 -8.64 33.44 -20.61
N CYS A 53 -8.11 32.22 -20.42
CA CYS A 53 -8.24 31.16 -21.41
C CYS A 53 -9.70 30.79 -21.68
N LYS A 54 -10.57 30.72 -20.67
CA LYS A 54 -12.00 30.44 -20.84
C LYS A 54 -12.73 31.53 -21.62
N LEU A 55 -12.49 32.79 -21.30
CA LEU A 55 -13.11 33.92 -22.02
C LEU A 55 -12.70 33.91 -23.50
N LEU A 56 -11.42 33.64 -23.79
CA LEU A 56 -10.94 33.52 -25.16
C LEU A 56 -11.58 32.32 -25.87
N ILE A 57 -11.68 31.17 -25.21
CA ILE A 57 -12.36 29.98 -25.76
C ILE A 57 -13.82 30.31 -26.10
N GLU A 58 -14.55 30.98 -25.22
CA GLU A 58 -15.94 31.37 -25.47
C GLU A 58 -16.04 32.31 -26.68
N GLN A 59 -15.13 33.29 -26.81
CA GLN A 59 -15.09 34.16 -27.98
C GLN A 59 -14.80 33.41 -29.28
N GLU A 60 -13.93 32.41 -29.26
CA GLU A 60 -13.60 31.61 -30.44
C GLU A 60 -14.72 30.62 -30.80
N LEU A 61 -15.40 30.04 -29.80
CA LEU A 61 -16.59 29.20 -30.01
C LEU A 61 -17.79 30.02 -30.54
N MET A 62 -17.96 31.28 -30.11
CA MET A 62 -19.01 32.15 -30.66
C MET A 62 -18.77 32.53 -32.12
N LYS A 63 -17.50 32.56 -32.57
CA LYS A 63 -17.15 32.84 -33.97
C LYS A 63 -17.24 31.61 -34.85
N SER A 64 -17.08 30.42 -34.26
CA SER A 64 -16.98 29.17 -35.00
C SER A 64 -17.65 28.03 -34.24
N ASN A 65 -18.70 27.47 -34.84
CA ASN A 65 -19.48 26.38 -34.24
C ASN A 65 -18.71 25.03 -34.13
N GLY A 66 -17.50 24.94 -34.70
CA GLY A 66 -16.75 23.67 -34.84
C GLY A 66 -15.27 23.81 -34.52
N HIS A 67 -14.89 24.60 -33.51
CA HIS A 67 -13.48 24.75 -33.15
C HIS A 67 -12.98 23.55 -32.31
N GLU A 68 -12.23 22.63 -32.94
CA GLU A 68 -11.70 21.42 -32.27
C GLU A 68 -10.80 21.76 -31.07
N TYR A 69 -9.74 22.54 -31.32
CA TYR A 69 -8.73 22.86 -30.31
C TYR A 69 -9.28 23.64 -29.11
N ALA A 70 -10.22 24.55 -29.33
CA ALA A 70 -10.88 25.30 -28.27
C ALA A 70 -11.70 24.39 -27.35
N ASN A 71 -12.47 23.45 -27.92
CA ASN A 71 -13.21 22.45 -27.15
C ASN A 71 -12.27 21.49 -26.40
N TYR A 72 -11.16 21.09 -27.02
CA TYR A 72 -10.13 20.27 -26.38
C TYR A 72 -9.52 20.96 -25.15
N LEU A 73 -9.09 22.22 -25.27
CA LEU A 73 -8.57 22.97 -24.12
C LEU A 73 -9.63 23.20 -23.05
N LYS A 74 -10.87 23.50 -23.45
CA LYS A 74 -11.99 23.66 -22.51
C LYS A 74 -12.17 22.40 -21.67
N GLY A 75 -12.16 21.23 -22.32
CA GLY A 75 -12.21 19.93 -21.63
C GLY A 75 -11.05 19.76 -20.65
N LEU A 76 -9.81 20.07 -21.04
CA LEU A 76 -8.65 19.97 -20.15
C LEU A 76 -8.78 20.86 -18.90
N ILE A 77 -9.25 22.10 -19.07
CA ILE A 77 -9.45 23.04 -17.95
C ILE A 77 -10.57 22.55 -17.03
N LEU A 78 -11.72 22.17 -17.58
CA LEU A 78 -12.85 21.65 -16.79
C LEU A 78 -12.48 20.40 -15.98
N ARG A 79 -11.66 19.51 -16.57
CA ARG A 79 -11.13 18.35 -15.85
C ARG A 79 -10.24 18.75 -14.68
N LYS A 80 -9.40 19.77 -14.82
CA LYS A 80 -8.56 20.28 -13.72
C LYS A 80 -9.40 20.89 -12.59
N GLU A 81 -10.54 21.46 -12.92
CA GLU A 81 -11.51 22.00 -11.95
C GLU A 81 -12.39 20.93 -11.29
N GLY A 82 -12.30 19.65 -11.73
CA GLY A 82 -13.10 18.55 -11.22
C GLY A 82 -14.48 18.40 -11.86
N ARG A 83 -14.83 19.24 -12.85
CA ARG A 83 -16.06 19.12 -13.65
C ARG A 83 -15.87 18.11 -14.78
N ILE A 84 -15.84 16.83 -14.42
CA ILE A 84 -15.44 15.76 -15.35
C ILE A 84 -16.50 15.48 -16.41
N GLN A 85 -17.79 15.58 -16.07
CA GLN A 85 -18.88 15.33 -17.03
C GLN A 85 -18.89 16.37 -18.16
N ASP A 86 -18.85 17.66 -17.81
CA ASP A 86 -18.78 18.74 -18.81
C ASP A 86 -17.51 18.64 -19.66
N SER A 87 -16.40 18.19 -19.05
CA SER A 87 -15.17 17.92 -19.77
C SER A 87 -15.34 16.81 -20.81
N LEU A 88 -16.05 15.74 -20.47
CA LEU A 88 -16.32 14.63 -21.38
C LEU A 88 -17.17 15.09 -22.57
N ASP A 89 -18.21 15.89 -22.32
CA ASP A 89 -19.06 16.45 -23.37
C ASP A 89 -18.24 17.35 -24.31
N CYS A 90 -17.35 18.18 -23.76
CA CYS A 90 -16.42 18.99 -24.56
C CYS A 90 -15.51 18.11 -25.44
N PHE A 91 -14.96 17.01 -24.90
CA PHE A 91 -14.14 16.10 -25.71
C PHE A 91 -14.96 15.33 -26.77
N GLN A 92 -16.21 14.99 -26.49
CA GLN A 92 -17.11 14.40 -27.49
C GLN A 92 -17.43 15.38 -28.62
N THR A 93 -17.66 16.67 -28.30
CA THR A 93 -17.83 17.69 -29.35
C THR A 93 -16.56 17.85 -30.18
N ALA A 94 -15.37 17.82 -29.58
CA ALA A 94 -14.11 17.84 -30.31
C ALA A 94 -13.93 16.59 -31.20
N TYR A 95 -14.32 15.42 -30.71
CA TYR A 95 -14.31 14.17 -31.49
C TYR A 95 -15.29 14.21 -32.68
N ASN A 96 -16.48 14.80 -32.51
CA ASN A 96 -17.44 14.94 -33.61
C ASN A 96 -16.94 15.87 -34.72
N VAL A 97 -16.12 16.88 -34.37
CA VAL A 97 -15.46 17.77 -35.35
C VAL A 97 -14.35 17.02 -36.08
N ASN A 98 -13.53 16.27 -35.35
CA ASN A 98 -12.43 15.49 -35.91
C ASN A 98 -12.34 14.09 -35.28
N SER A 99 -12.90 13.12 -36.00
CA SER A 99 -12.96 11.72 -35.57
C SER A 99 -11.64 10.97 -35.75
N THR A 100 -10.67 11.56 -36.46
CA THR A 100 -9.36 10.93 -36.73
C THR A 100 -8.30 11.25 -35.69
N ASN A 101 -8.53 12.25 -34.84
CA ASN A 101 -7.56 12.67 -33.84
C ASN A 101 -7.55 11.72 -32.62
N ILE A 102 -6.44 11.00 -32.46
CA ILE A 102 -6.20 10.03 -31.38
C ILE A 102 -6.20 10.72 -30.00
N ASP A 103 -5.70 11.97 -29.91
CA ASP A 103 -5.63 12.67 -28.63
C ASP A 103 -7.01 12.95 -28.05
N ASN A 104 -8.01 13.26 -28.87
CA ASN A 104 -9.38 13.49 -28.42
C ASN A 104 -9.95 12.20 -27.80
N VAL A 105 -9.80 11.07 -28.50
CA VAL A 105 -10.26 9.76 -28.00
C VAL A 105 -9.53 9.36 -26.71
N LYS A 106 -8.21 9.59 -26.65
CA LYS A 106 -7.42 9.37 -25.42
C LYS A 106 -7.95 10.22 -24.25
N GLN A 107 -8.30 11.50 -24.49
CA GLN A 107 -8.85 12.33 -23.42
C GLN A 107 -10.27 11.89 -23.00
N ILE A 108 -11.12 11.44 -23.94
CA ILE A 108 -12.42 10.83 -23.63
C ILE A 108 -12.21 9.60 -22.74
N ALA A 109 -11.34 8.69 -23.14
CA ALA A 109 -11.06 7.47 -22.38
C ALA A 109 -10.47 7.77 -20.98
N LYS A 110 -9.59 8.77 -20.87
CA LYS A 110 -9.09 9.27 -19.57
C LYS A 110 -10.21 9.87 -18.71
N SER A 111 -11.12 10.65 -19.29
CA SER A 111 -12.26 11.22 -18.55
C SER A 111 -13.21 10.13 -18.03
N LEU A 112 -13.55 9.15 -18.87
CA LEU A 112 -14.36 7.98 -18.52
C LEU A 112 -13.72 7.14 -17.40
N LEU A 113 -12.38 7.00 -17.43
CA LEU A 113 -11.61 6.31 -16.39
C LEU A 113 -11.74 7.01 -15.04
N ILE A 114 -11.62 8.35 -15.00
CA ILE A 114 -11.73 9.12 -13.75
C ILE A 114 -13.17 9.05 -13.19
N MET A 115 -14.19 8.99 -14.06
CA MET A 115 -15.58 8.80 -13.65
C MET A 115 -15.90 7.38 -13.15
N GLY A 116 -14.98 6.42 -13.26
CA GLY A 116 -15.20 5.02 -12.89
C GLY A 116 -16.03 4.21 -13.91
N SER A 117 -16.35 4.78 -15.08
CA SER A 117 -17.08 4.11 -16.16
C SER A 117 -16.16 3.21 -16.99
N HIS A 118 -15.63 2.17 -16.35
CA HIS A 118 -14.49 1.44 -16.91
C HIS A 118 -14.79 0.66 -18.21
N LYS A 119 -15.99 0.10 -18.38
CA LYS A 119 -16.36 -0.62 -19.62
C LYS A 119 -16.30 0.30 -20.85
N ARG A 120 -16.97 1.46 -20.76
CA ARG A 120 -16.94 2.49 -21.80
C ARG A 120 -15.52 3.02 -22.05
N ALA A 121 -14.70 3.09 -21.00
CA ALA A 121 -13.30 3.50 -21.14
C ALA A 121 -12.48 2.46 -21.93
N ILE A 122 -12.71 1.16 -21.72
CA ILE A 122 -12.06 0.09 -22.50
C ILE A 122 -12.47 0.20 -23.96
N ASP A 123 -13.76 0.38 -24.24
CA ASP A 123 -14.27 0.53 -25.61
C ASP A 123 -13.63 1.75 -26.30
N ALA A 124 -13.56 2.89 -25.62
CA ALA A 124 -12.93 4.11 -26.13
C ALA A 124 -11.41 3.93 -26.41
N TYR A 125 -10.67 3.22 -25.56
CA TYR A 125 -9.27 2.92 -25.83
C TYR A 125 -9.09 1.88 -26.95
N ALA A 126 -10.01 0.94 -27.12
CA ALA A 126 -10.01 0.00 -28.25
C ALA A 126 -10.32 0.72 -29.57
N GLU A 127 -11.19 1.72 -29.55
CA GLU A 127 -11.39 2.64 -30.68
C GLU A 127 -10.11 3.44 -30.97
N ALA A 128 -9.44 3.95 -29.94
CA ALA A 128 -8.17 4.64 -30.11
C ALA A 128 -7.10 3.72 -30.74
N GLU A 129 -7.04 2.43 -30.35
CA GLU A 129 -6.12 1.44 -30.95
C GLU A 129 -6.40 1.23 -32.44
N LYS A 130 -7.68 1.21 -32.87
CA LYS A 130 -8.06 1.06 -34.28
C LYS A 130 -7.70 2.28 -35.13
N ILE A 131 -7.81 3.48 -34.56
CA ILE A 131 -7.48 4.74 -35.23
C ILE A 131 -5.95 4.92 -35.31
N SER A 132 -5.21 4.34 -34.36
CA SER A 132 -3.77 4.49 -34.25
C SER A 132 -3.02 3.83 -35.41
N ILE A 133 -2.39 4.64 -36.25
CA ILE A 133 -1.49 4.18 -37.33
C ILE A 133 -0.16 3.68 -36.72
N LEU A 134 0.30 4.33 -35.65
CA LEU A 134 1.48 3.96 -34.88
C LEU A 134 1.05 3.53 -33.47
N PRO A 135 1.66 2.50 -32.87
CA PRO A 135 1.32 2.07 -31.52
C PRO A 135 1.77 3.11 -30.48
N ASP A 136 0.80 3.76 -29.82
CA ASP A 136 1.03 4.70 -28.72
C ASP A 136 1.12 3.99 -27.38
N TRP A 137 2.18 4.26 -26.60
CA TRP A 137 2.35 3.67 -25.27
C TRP A 137 1.26 4.09 -24.27
N GLU A 138 0.74 5.32 -24.36
CA GLU A 138 -0.29 5.82 -23.44
C GLU A 138 -1.60 5.03 -23.53
N ILE A 139 -1.95 4.54 -24.73
CA ILE A 139 -3.16 3.74 -24.95
C ILE A 139 -3.00 2.40 -24.23
N TYR A 140 -1.86 1.73 -24.42
CA TYR A 140 -1.59 0.46 -23.74
C TYR A 140 -1.42 0.61 -22.22
N HIS A 141 -0.83 1.71 -21.75
CA HIS A 141 -0.77 2.05 -20.33
C HIS A 141 -2.19 2.26 -19.76
N GLY A 142 -3.04 3.01 -20.46
CA GLY A 142 -4.44 3.24 -20.10
C GLY A 142 -5.27 1.96 -20.06
N LEU A 143 -5.14 1.10 -21.08
CA LEU A 143 -5.77 -0.23 -21.13
C LEU A 143 -5.26 -1.13 -20.01
N GLY A 144 -3.95 -1.21 -19.80
CA GLY A 144 -3.34 -2.00 -18.73
C GLY A 144 -3.87 -1.59 -17.35
N LYS A 145 -4.01 -0.29 -17.11
CA LYS A 145 -4.58 0.26 -15.88
C LYS A 145 -6.06 -0.09 -15.72
N LEU A 146 -6.85 -0.04 -16.79
CA LEU A 146 -8.26 -0.44 -16.75
C LEU A 146 -8.42 -1.93 -16.49
N PHE A 147 -7.72 -2.81 -17.21
CA PHE A 147 -7.79 -4.25 -16.98
C PHE A 147 -7.32 -4.63 -15.57
N ALA A 148 -6.33 -3.93 -15.02
CA ALA A 148 -5.90 -4.11 -13.64
C ALA A 148 -6.99 -3.74 -12.61
N TYR A 149 -7.73 -2.64 -12.81
CA TYR A 149 -8.76 -2.20 -11.85
C TYR A 149 -10.12 -2.88 -12.02
N VAL A 150 -10.48 -3.28 -13.25
CA VAL A 150 -11.85 -3.70 -13.58
C VAL A 150 -12.18 -5.10 -13.10
N LYS A 151 -11.20 -6.01 -13.08
CA LYS A 151 -11.40 -7.39 -12.59
C LYS A 151 -10.10 -7.93 -11.99
N LEU A 152 -10.16 -8.27 -10.69
CA LEU A 152 -9.11 -9.02 -9.97
C LEU A 152 -8.70 -10.35 -10.66
N ASN A 153 -9.43 -10.80 -11.70
CA ASN A 153 -9.14 -12.01 -12.47
C ASN A 153 -8.49 -11.77 -13.86
N GLN A 154 -8.28 -10.51 -14.29
CA GLN A 154 -7.62 -10.16 -15.57
C GLN A 154 -6.24 -9.49 -15.38
N LEU A 155 -5.58 -9.74 -14.24
CA LEU A 155 -4.23 -9.26 -13.95
C LEU A 155 -3.22 -9.66 -15.05
N GLN A 156 -3.40 -10.84 -15.63
CA GLN A 156 -2.54 -11.35 -16.71
C GLN A 156 -2.67 -10.53 -18.01
N GLU A 157 -3.88 -10.07 -18.36
CA GLU A 157 -4.08 -9.21 -19.53
C GLU A 157 -3.51 -7.82 -19.28
N GLY A 158 -3.73 -7.26 -18.09
CA GLY A 158 -3.12 -5.99 -17.68
C GLY A 158 -1.59 -6.02 -17.81
N LYS A 159 -0.94 -7.10 -17.37
CA LYS A 159 0.51 -7.31 -17.54
C LYS A 159 0.95 -7.34 -18.99
N LYS A 160 0.21 -7.99 -19.89
CA LYS A 160 0.54 -8.01 -21.33
C LYS A 160 0.52 -6.59 -21.92
N TYR A 161 -0.51 -5.81 -21.61
CA TYR A 161 -0.61 -4.43 -22.09
C TYR A 161 0.49 -3.53 -21.51
N PHE A 162 0.82 -3.67 -20.23
CA PHE A 162 1.95 -2.93 -19.65
C PHE A 162 3.29 -3.35 -20.24
N LYS A 163 3.55 -4.65 -20.48
CA LYS A 163 4.76 -5.10 -21.19
C LYS A 163 4.90 -4.45 -22.56
N ARG A 164 3.81 -4.45 -23.35
CA ARG A 164 3.77 -3.78 -24.65
C ARG A 164 4.04 -2.27 -24.51
N SER A 165 3.51 -1.62 -23.48
CA SER A 165 3.80 -0.21 -23.20
C SER A 165 5.27 0.05 -22.85
N THR A 166 5.93 -0.86 -22.12
CA THR A 166 7.35 -0.75 -21.75
C THR A 166 8.30 -1.02 -22.91
N GLU A 167 7.89 -1.85 -23.88
CA GLU A 167 8.66 -2.07 -25.11
C GLU A 167 8.66 -0.81 -25.99
N LEU A 168 7.54 -0.07 -26.00
CA LEU A 168 7.39 1.15 -26.80
C LEU A 168 8.11 2.36 -26.18
N THR A 169 8.23 2.42 -24.85
CA THR A 169 8.86 3.56 -24.18
C THR A 169 9.69 3.18 -22.96
N LYS A 170 10.74 3.96 -22.72
CA LYS A 170 11.53 3.95 -21.49
C LYS A 170 10.89 4.78 -20.35
N SER A 171 9.57 5.03 -20.43
CA SER A 171 8.86 5.85 -19.45
C SER A 171 8.81 5.15 -18.08
N GLU A 172 8.82 5.93 -17.00
CA GLU A 172 8.76 5.40 -15.63
C GLU A 172 7.37 4.83 -15.29
N LEU A 173 6.29 5.48 -15.74
CA LEU A 173 4.93 5.19 -15.27
C LEU A 173 4.49 3.76 -15.59
N PRO A 174 4.65 3.25 -16.83
CA PRO A 174 4.26 1.88 -17.15
C PRO A 174 5.08 0.84 -16.39
N ASN A 175 6.36 1.11 -16.14
CA ASN A 175 7.25 0.21 -15.41
C ASN A 175 6.87 0.12 -13.92
N ILE A 176 6.54 1.25 -13.29
CA ILE A 176 6.06 1.29 -11.89
C ILE A 176 4.75 0.51 -11.75
N ASP A 177 3.78 0.75 -12.63
CA ASP A 177 2.48 0.06 -12.57
C ASP A 177 2.62 -1.44 -12.88
N LEU A 178 3.49 -1.82 -13.82
CA LEU A 178 3.83 -3.22 -14.08
C LEU A 178 4.45 -3.89 -12.85
N ALA A 179 5.39 -3.22 -12.18
CA ALA A 179 6.04 -3.74 -10.98
C ALA A 179 5.05 -3.92 -9.82
N ARG A 180 4.07 -3.01 -9.67
CA ARG A 180 2.96 -3.17 -8.72
C ARG A 180 2.12 -4.41 -9.02
N LEU A 181 1.83 -4.69 -10.29
CA LEU A 181 1.13 -5.93 -10.67
C LEU A 181 1.95 -7.19 -10.43
N TYR A 182 3.28 -7.13 -10.58
CA TYR A 182 4.14 -8.27 -10.22
C TYR A 182 4.18 -8.51 -8.72
N LEU A 183 4.17 -7.43 -7.93
CA LEU A 183 4.06 -7.50 -6.47
C LEU A 183 2.74 -8.11 -5.98
N LEU A 184 1.64 -7.93 -6.71
CA LEU A 184 0.35 -8.57 -6.38
C LEU A 184 0.34 -10.08 -6.64
N ASP A 185 1.14 -10.56 -7.60
CA ASP A 185 1.30 -11.99 -7.90
C ASP A 185 2.51 -12.61 -7.15
N ASP A 186 3.09 -11.90 -6.18
CA ASP A 186 4.30 -12.29 -5.43
C ASP A 186 5.54 -12.62 -6.30
N MET A 187 5.57 -12.10 -7.54
CA MET A 187 6.71 -12.22 -8.46
C MET A 187 7.77 -11.14 -8.17
N ILE A 188 8.50 -11.34 -7.08
CA ILE A 188 9.52 -10.43 -6.55
C ILE A 188 10.66 -10.11 -7.55
N PRO A 189 11.30 -11.08 -8.25
CA PRO A 189 12.44 -10.76 -9.10
C PRO A 189 12.05 -9.96 -10.34
N GLU A 190 10.89 -10.22 -10.93
CA GLU A 190 10.32 -9.46 -12.05
C GLU A 190 9.93 -8.05 -11.62
N ALA A 191 9.33 -7.90 -10.44
CA ALA A 191 9.03 -6.59 -9.86
C ALA A 191 10.31 -5.76 -9.68
N ARG A 192 11.38 -6.37 -9.19
CA ARG A 192 12.68 -5.71 -9.03
C ARG A 192 13.22 -5.22 -10.36
N ASN A 193 13.20 -6.06 -11.39
CA ASN A 193 13.69 -5.70 -12.73
C ASN A 193 12.85 -4.58 -13.37
N ALA A 194 11.54 -4.58 -13.16
CA ALA A 194 10.66 -3.51 -13.66
C ALA A 194 10.94 -2.18 -12.95
N TYR A 195 11.15 -2.16 -11.63
CA TYR A 195 11.52 -0.94 -10.91
C TYR A 195 12.93 -0.43 -11.27
N THR A 196 13.91 -1.31 -11.47
CA THR A 196 15.24 -0.88 -11.93
C THR A 196 15.18 -0.35 -13.36
N ALA A 197 14.34 -0.91 -14.23
CA ALA A 197 14.08 -0.36 -15.56
C ALA A 197 13.42 1.03 -15.48
N ALA A 198 12.50 1.25 -14.54
CA ALA A 198 11.91 2.57 -14.30
C ALA A 198 12.96 3.61 -13.90
N LEU A 199 13.87 3.26 -12.99
CA LEU A 199 14.96 4.13 -12.54
C LEU A 199 16.01 4.37 -13.63
N ASN A 200 16.26 3.41 -14.51
CA ASN A 200 17.14 3.61 -15.67
C ASN A 200 16.54 4.61 -16.67
N GLY A 201 15.20 4.63 -16.81
CA GLY A 201 14.49 5.59 -17.65
C GLY A 201 14.49 7.00 -17.05
N ASN A 202 14.21 7.11 -15.75
CA ASN A 202 14.28 8.36 -15.00
C ASN A 202 15.01 8.17 -13.65
N PRO A 203 16.31 8.48 -13.58
CA PRO A 203 17.09 8.32 -12.35
C PRO A 203 16.61 9.21 -11.19
N GLN A 204 15.87 10.28 -11.48
CA GLN A 204 15.37 11.23 -10.49
C GLN A 204 13.98 10.87 -9.95
N SER A 205 13.45 9.70 -10.36
CA SER A 205 12.11 9.26 -9.97
C SER A 205 12.03 8.90 -8.49
N ILE A 206 11.36 9.77 -7.72
CA ILE A 206 11.15 9.57 -6.28
C ILE A 206 10.23 8.37 -6.04
N ASP A 207 9.11 8.29 -6.76
CA ASP A 207 8.13 7.21 -6.58
C ASP A 207 8.79 5.85 -6.91
N ALA A 208 9.52 5.72 -8.02
CA ALA A 208 10.20 4.45 -8.36
C ALA A 208 11.26 4.05 -7.32
N ALA A 209 12.07 4.99 -6.84
CA ALA A 209 13.09 4.72 -5.82
C ALA A 209 12.45 4.29 -4.49
N THR A 210 11.35 4.92 -4.08
CA THR A 210 10.63 4.54 -2.86
C THR A 210 9.99 3.15 -2.97
N GLU A 211 9.34 2.84 -4.08
CA GLU A 211 8.69 1.54 -4.29
C GLU A 211 9.74 0.41 -4.39
N LEU A 212 10.89 0.67 -5.03
CA LEU A 212 12.02 -0.27 -5.04
C LEU A 212 12.59 -0.48 -3.63
N GLY A 213 12.74 0.58 -2.84
CA GLY A 213 13.16 0.48 -1.44
C GLY A 213 12.20 -0.37 -0.61
N LEU A 214 10.89 -0.18 -0.78
CA LEU A 214 9.86 -1.00 -0.13
C LEU A 214 9.92 -2.46 -0.58
N LEU A 215 10.21 -2.73 -1.85
CA LEU A 215 10.43 -4.09 -2.35
C LEU A 215 11.65 -4.74 -1.66
N TYR A 216 12.77 -4.02 -1.53
CA TYR A 216 13.93 -4.54 -0.81
C TYR A 216 13.64 -4.83 0.67
N LEU A 217 12.79 -4.02 1.32
CA LEU A 217 12.32 -4.34 2.68
C LEU A 217 11.49 -5.61 2.75
N LYS A 218 10.62 -5.87 1.76
CA LYS A 218 9.88 -7.13 1.67
C LYS A 218 10.82 -8.34 1.50
N ILE A 219 11.92 -8.16 0.77
CA ILE A 219 12.95 -9.20 0.57
C ILE A 219 13.79 -9.41 1.85
N GLY A 220 13.86 -8.41 2.73
CA GLY A 220 14.73 -8.39 3.91
C GLY A 220 16.09 -7.75 3.69
N ASP A 221 16.36 -7.18 2.52
CA ASP A 221 17.60 -6.46 2.20
C ASP A 221 17.49 -4.99 2.68
N THR A 222 17.70 -4.78 3.98
CA THR A 222 17.58 -3.47 4.62
C THR A 222 18.63 -2.47 4.15
N GLN A 223 19.83 -2.95 3.77
CA GLN A 223 20.93 -2.09 3.31
C GLN A 223 20.60 -1.44 1.96
N ARG A 224 20.17 -2.24 0.98
CA ARG A 224 19.77 -1.70 -0.33
C ARG A 224 18.52 -0.84 -0.22
N ALA A 225 17.56 -1.24 0.63
CA ALA A 225 16.38 -0.41 0.89
C ALA A 225 16.77 0.99 1.39
N PHE A 226 17.68 1.07 2.36
CA PHE A 226 18.16 2.34 2.91
C PHE A 226 18.82 3.22 1.84
N GLN A 227 19.64 2.64 0.95
CA GLN A 227 20.26 3.36 -0.16
C GLN A 227 19.22 3.96 -1.12
N GLN A 228 18.19 3.19 -1.48
CA GLN A 228 17.13 3.67 -2.37
C GLN A 228 16.28 4.78 -1.73
N PHE A 229 15.93 4.65 -0.45
CA PHE A 229 15.26 5.74 0.26
C PHE A 229 16.15 6.98 0.39
N GLY A 230 17.47 6.80 0.58
CA GLY A 230 18.43 7.90 0.58
C GLY A 230 18.49 8.64 -0.75
N ALA A 231 18.48 7.92 -1.87
CA ALA A 231 18.42 8.51 -3.20
C ALA A 231 17.12 9.30 -3.42
N ALA A 232 15.97 8.75 -3.01
CA ALA A 232 14.68 9.45 -3.08
C ALA A 232 14.67 10.76 -2.28
N LEU A 233 15.27 10.76 -1.08
CA LEU A 233 15.37 11.92 -0.20
C LEU A 233 16.40 12.96 -0.67
N ALA A 234 17.44 12.54 -1.39
CA ALA A 234 18.40 13.46 -2.01
C ALA A 234 17.72 14.36 -3.04
N HIS A 235 16.74 13.83 -3.78
CA HIS A 235 15.94 14.61 -4.73
C HIS A 235 14.82 15.40 -4.05
N SER A 236 14.17 14.82 -3.03
CA SER A 236 13.05 15.43 -2.32
C SER A 236 13.16 15.26 -0.80
N PRO A 237 13.77 16.23 -0.10
CA PRO A 237 14.03 16.11 1.34
C PRO A 237 12.80 15.89 2.22
N ASN A 238 11.62 16.36 1.76
CA ASN A 238 10.36 16.30 2.49
C ASN A 238 9.41 15.19 2.00
N CYS A 239 9.88 14.20 1.22
CA CYS A 239 9.03 13.13 0.73
C CYS A 239 8.66 12.13 1.85
N VAL A 240 7.46 12.27 2.39
CA VAL A 240 6.96 11.44 3.50
C VAL A 240 6.90 9.96 3.15
N LYS A 241 6.60 9.63 1.88
CA LYS A 241 6.57 8.25 1.38
C LYS A 241 7.94 7.57 1.51
N ALA A 242 9.04 8.31 1.44
CA ALA A 242 10.40 7.82 1.64
C ALA A 242 10.83 7.87 3.12
N ILE A 243 10.48 8.95 3.84
CA ILE A 243 10.86 9.16 5.25
C ILE A 243 10.30 8.06 6.15
N LEU A 244 9.01 7.69 5.98
CA LEU A 244 8.34 6.72 6.83
C LEU A 244 9.00 5.34 6.79
N PRO A 245 9.20 4.70 5.62
CA PRO A 245 9.92 3.43 5.53
C PRO A 245 11.37 3.54 5.98
N MET A 246 12.09 4.63 5.64
CA MET A 246 13.48 4.81 6.10
C MET A 246 13.58 4.84 7.62
N ALA A 247 12.70 5.59 8.29
CA ALA A 247 12.69 5.66 9.75
C ALA A 247 12.30 4.31 10.38
N TYR A 248 11.46 3.52 9.71
CA TYR A 248 11.16 2.14 10.12
C TYR A 248 12.40 1.23 10.03
N VAL A 249 13.21 1.37 8.97
CA VAL A 249 14.50 0.66 8.87
C VAL A 249 15.44 1.06 10.00
N MET A 250 15.58 2.35 10.29
CA MET A 250 16.39 2.85 11.42
C MET A 250 15.90 2.30 12.76
N GLN A 251 14.57 2.22 12.95
CA GLN A 251 13.97 1.62 14.14
C GLN A 251 14.31 0.13 14.26
N SER A 252 14.32 -0.62 13.16
CA SER A 252 14.71 -2.04 13.15
C SER A 252 16.19 -2.24 13.52
N HIS A 253 17.06 -1.29 13.16
CA HIS A 253 18.47 -1.26 13.55
C HIS A 253 18.72 -0.69 14.96
N ARG A 254 17.66 -0.45 15.75
CA ARG A 254 17.70 0.10 17.11
C ARG A 254 18.20 1.55 17.21
N GLU A 255 18.24 2.28 16.11
CA GLU A 255 18.57 3.71 16.05
C GLU A 255 17.34 4.58 16.34
N TYR A 256 16.78 4.42 17.55
CA TYR A 256 15.49 5.00 17.92
C TYR A 256 15.46 6.54 17.90
N ASP A 257 16.56 7.19 18.30
CA ASP A 257 16.62 8.66 18.33
C ASP A 257 16.63 9.28 16.92
N VAL A 258 17.38 8.68 16.01
CA VAL A 258 17.42 9.11 14.60
C VAL A 258 16.04 8.86 13.96
N ALA A 259 15.45 7.69 14.19
CA ALA A 259 14.10 7.39 13.71
C ALA A 259 13.06 8.39 14.22
N LEU A 260 13.08 8.75 15.52
CA LEU A 260 12.18 9.77 16.08
C LEU A 260 12.39 11.15 15.46
N SER A 261 13.63 11.55 15.15
CA SER A 261 13.90 12.82 14.46
C SER A 261 13.26 12.85 13.07
N LYS A 262 13.35 11.74 12.32
CA LYS A 262 12.74 11.60 10.99
C LYS A 262 11.22 11.53 11.05
N TYR A 263 10.66 10.81 12.03
CA TYR A 263 9.22 10.78 12.26
C TYR A 263 8.66 12.16 12.64
N LYS A 264 9.40 13.01 13.37
CA LYS A 264 8.99 14.39 13.65
C LYS A 264 8.85 15.23 12.37
N ILE A 265 9.75 15.06 11.40
CA ILE A 265 9.64 15.73 10.10
C ILE A 265 8.40 15.23 9.37
N ALA A 266 8.17 13.92 9.33
CA ALA A 266 6.97 13.34 8.71
C ALA A 266 5.65 13.80 9.40
N ALA A 267 5.67 14.03 10.72
CA ALA A 267 4.52 14.52 11.48
C ALA A 267 4.13 15.96 11.14
N GLN A 268 5.08 16.80 10.68
CA GLN A 268 4.77 18.16 10.23
C GLN A 268 3.98 18.13 8.91
N THR A 269 4.29 17.18 8.04
CA THR A 269 3.65 17.03 6.73
C THR A 269 2.33 16.25 6.77
N ILE A 270 2.24 15.19 7.59
CA ILE A 270 1.06 14.33 7.69
C ILE A 270 0.73 14.09 9.17
N PRO A 271 0.11 15.06 9.86
CA PRO A 271 -0.18 14.97 11.29
C PRO A 271 -1.27 13.94 11.64
N GLU A 272 -2.06 13.49 10.65
CA GLU A 272 -3.23 12.61 10.81
C GLU A 272 -2.98 11.18 10.30
N SER A 273 -1.72 10.74 10.20
CA SER A 273 -1.40 9.36 9.80
C SER A 273 -1.35 8.41 11.00
N SER A 274 -2.24 7.41 11.03
CA SER A 274 -2.23 6.35 12.05
C SER A 274 -0.92 5.54 12.04
N ILE A 275 -0.40 5.22 10.85
CA ILE A 275 0.84 4.45 10.67
C ILE A 275 2.03 5.18 11.29
N LEU A 276 2.11 6.49 11.09
CA LEU A 276 3.17 7.33 11.66
C LEU A 276 3.14 7.31 13.19
N TRP A 277 1.98 7.59 13.79
CA TRP A 277 1.83 7.61 15.24
C TRP A 277 2.04 6.23 15.88
N ASN A 278 1.68 5.17 15.16
CA ASN A 278 1.98 3.80 15.57
C ASN A 278 3.49 3.57 15.67
N ASN A 279 4.24 3.94 14.64
CA ASN A 279 5.69 3.75 14.60
C ASN A 279 6.41 4.62 15.63
N ILE A 280 5.98 5.87 15.84
CA ILE A 280 6.47 6.74 16.92
C ILE A 280 6.24 6.07 18.28
N GLY A 281 5.03 5.55 18.51
CA GLY A 281 4.67 4.86 19.74
C GLY A 281 5.55 3.64 20.02
N MET A 282 5.79 2.80 19.02
CA MET A 282 6.67 1.64 19.13
C MET A 282 8.14 2.02 19.34
N CYS A 283 8.60 3.12 18.74
CA CYS A 283 9.94 3.64 18.98
C CYS A 283 10.10 4.14 20.43
N LEU A 284 9.09 4.83 20.98
CA LEU A 284 9.07 5.26 22.37
C LEU A 284 8.97 4.08 23.35
N TYR A 285 8.21 3.04 22.99
CA TYR A 285 8.13 1.79 23.74
C TYR A 285 9.50 1.11 23.85
N ALA A 286 10.24 1.01 22.74
CA ALA A 286 11.58 0.43 22.74
C ALA A 286 12.58 1.25 23.59
N LYS A 287 12.37 2.56 23.69
CA LYS A 287 13.09 3.45 24.62
C LYS A 287 12.58 3.42 26.07
N GLN A 288 11.66 2.52 26.40
CA GLN A 288 11.03 2.38 27.73
C GLN A 288 10.24 3.61 28.20
N LYS A 289 9.88 4.52 27.28
CA LYS A 289 9.03 5.69 27.58
C LYS A 289 7.56 5.32 27.44
N TYR A 290 7.08 4.44 28.33
CA TYR A 290 5.75 3.80 28.20
C TYR A 290 4.59 4.79 28.16
N VAL A 291 4.57 5.84 28.99
CA VAL A 291 3.48 6.83 29.01
C VAL A 291 3.35 7.55 27.66
N ALA A 292 4.48 8.00 27.10
CA ALA A 292 4.51 8.67 25.80
C ALA A 292 4.20 7.69 24.64
N ALA A 293 4.58 6.42 24.79
CA ALA A 293 4.19 5.36 23.84
C ALA A 293 2.67 5.17 23.84
N ILE A 294 2.04 5.05 25.01
CA ILE A 294 0.58 4.91 25.15
C ILE A 294 -0.14 6.11 24.54
N SER A 295 0.29 7.34 24.81
CA SER A 295 -0.35 8.53 24.23
C SER A 295 -0.28 8.55 22.71
N SER A 296 0.87 8.17 22.14
CA SER A 296 1.09 8.13 20.69
C SER A 296 0.26 7.02 20.03
N LEU A 297 0.24 5.83 20.64
CA LEU A 297 -0.55 4.69 20.15
C LEU A 297 -2.05 4.91 20.31
N LYS A 298 -2.52 5.56 21.38
CA LYS A 298 -3.93 5.96 21.53
C LYS A 298 -4.35 6.93 20.43
N ARG A 299 -3.48 7.87 20.05
CA ARG A 299 -3.72 8.75 18.89
C ARG A 299 -3.77 7.96 17.59
N ALA A 300 -2.89 6.98 17.38
CA ALA A 300 -2.92 6.10 16.21
C ALA A 300 -4.23 5.30 16.11
N HIS A 301 -4.69 4.75 17.24
CA HIS A 301 -5.96 4.02 17.34
C HIS A 301 -7.17 4.95 17.10
N TYR A 302 -7.16 6.16 17.64
CA TYR A 302 -8.23 7.14 17.38
C TYR A 302 -8.37 7.50 15.90
N LEU A 303 -7.24 7.69 15.21
CA LEU A 303 -7.22 8.00 13.77
C LEU A 303 -7.71 6.85 12.91
N HIS A 304 -7.51 5.60 13.35
CA HIS A 304 -7.95 4.43 12.63
C HIS A 304 -8.39 3.30 13.59
N PRO A 305 -9.65 3.32 14.07
CA PRO A 305 -10.13 2.39 15.10
C PRO A 305 -10.26 0.93 14.62
N ILE A 306 -10.38 0.74 13.30
CA ILE A 306 -10.65 -0.57 12.67
C ILE A 306 -9.35 -1.35 12.43
N SER A 307 -8.16 -0.77 12.61
CA SER A 307 -6.90 -1.50 12.39
C SER A 307 -6.53 -2.34 13.60
N CYS A 308 -6.12 -3.57 13.32
CA CYS A 308 -5.57 -4.49 14.29
C CYS A 308 -4.22 -4.01 14.86
N VAL A 309 -3.36 -3.38 14.04
CA VAL A 309 -1.96 -3.11 14.38
C VAL A 309 -1.79 -2.14 15.57
N PRO A 310 -2.39 -0.93 15.57
CA PRO A 310 -2.26 -0.02 16.72
C PRO A 310 -2.89 -0.59 17.99
N SER A 311 -4.01 -1.30 17.86
CA SER A 311 -4.74 -1.92 18.97
C SER A 311 -3.93 -3.05 19.61
N CYS A 312 -3.27 -3.90 18.80
CA CYS A 312 -2.32 -4.91 19.28
C CYS A 312 -1.14 -4.28 20.00
N ASN A 313 -0.53 -3.25 19.40
CA ASN A 313 0.62 -2.57 20.00
C ASN A 313 0.25 -1.91 21.34
N LEU A 314 -0.94 -1.32 21.46
CA LEU A 314 -1.47 -0.87 22.76
C LEU A 314 -1.57 -2.02 23.76
N GLY A 315 -2.13 -3.16 23.34
CA GLY A 315 -2.19 -4.37 24.16
C GLY A 315 -0.83 -4.80 24.70
N ILE A 316 0.20 -4.82 23.85
CA ILE A 316 1.58 -5.14 24.24
C ILE A 316 2.09 -4.15 25.28
N VAL A 317 1.95 -2.85 25.03
CA VAL A 317 2.41 -1.82 25.98
C VAL A 317 1.67 -1.92 27.32
N PHE A 318 0.36 -2.16 27.33
CA PHE A 318 -0.40 -2.36 28.56
C PHE A 318 -0.01 -3.63 29.32
N LEU A 319 0.28 -4.73 28.62
CA LEU A 319 0.83 -5.93 29.25
C LEU A 319 2.19 -5.63 29.89
N THR A 320 3.08 -4.91 29.21
CA THR A 320 4.41 -4.61 29.78
C THR A 320 4.35 -3.66 30.98
N THR A 321 3.36 -2.77 31.02
CA THR A 321 3.14 -1.82 32.13
C THR A 321 2.32 -2.40 33.28
N GLY A 322 1.92 -3.69 33.21
CA GLY A 322 1.19 -4.36 34.28
C GLY A 322 -0.30 -3.99 34.35
N GLN A 323 -0.89 -3.54 33.24
CA GLN A 323 -2.31 -3.17 33.15
C GLN A 323 -3.10 -4.16 32.27
N PRO A 324 -3.31 -5.42 32.72
CA PRO A 324 -3.89 -6.47 31.88
C PRO A 324 -5.36 -6.23 31.52
N ALA A 325 -6.13 -5.52 32.36
CA ALA A 325 -7.53 -5.18 32.07
C ALA A 325 -7.66 -4.25 30.84
N SER A 326 -6.83 -3.20 30.78
CA SER A 326 -6.78 -2.31 29.62
C SER A 326 -6.27 -3.04 28.39
N ALA A 327 -5.25 -3.91 28.56
CA ALA A 327 -4.75 -4.74 27.46
C ALA A 327 -5.84 -5.61 26.84
N ALA A 328 -6.63 -6.30 27.67
CA ALA A 328 -7.71 -7.18 27.20
C ALA A 328 -8.73 -6.42 26.33
N ILE A 329 -9.11 -5.19 26.71
CA ILE A 329 -10.07 -4.37 25.94
C ILE A 329 -9.52 -4.06 24.54
N TYR A 330 -8.28 -3.55 24.44
CA TYR A 330 -7.68 -3.21 23.15
C TYR A 330 -7.37 -4.44 22.30
N LEU A 331 -7.03 -5.57 22.92
CA LEU A 331 -6.81 -6.84 22.22
C LEU A 331 -8.12 -7.46 21.72
N CYS A 332 -9.22 -7.35 22.46
CA CYS A 332 -10.55 -7.72 21.97
C CYS A 332 -10.94 -6.88 20.75
N ALA A 333 -10.66 -5.57 20.75
CA ALA A 333 -10.86 -4.73 19.58
C ALA A 333 -9.99 -5.18 18.39
N ALA A 334 -8.72 -5.53 18.63
CA ALA A 334 -7.83 -6.05 17.59
C ALA A 334 -8.31 -7.39 16.99
N VAL A 335 -8.81 -8.30 17.83
CA VAL A 335 -9.42 -9.57 17.41
C VAL A 335 -10.68 -9.33 16.56
N SER A 336 -11.50 -8.34 16.94
CA SER A 336 -12.70 -8.00 16.16
C SER A 336 -12.38 -7.39 14.78
N ALA A 337 -11.25 -6.69 14.67
CA ALA A 337 -10.77 -6.10 13.43
C ALA A 337 -10.22 -7.14 12.44
N GLU A 338 -9.35 -8.04 12.91
CA GLU A 338 -8.73 -9.07 12.08
C GLU A 338 -8.88 -10.47 12.72
N PRO A 339 -10.01 -11.16 12.50
CA PRO A 339 -10.28 -12.44 13.16
C PRO A 339 -9.39 -13.60 12.67
N LYS A 340 -8.65 -13.41 11.57
CA LYS A 340 -7.75 -14.41 10.97
C LYS A 340 -6.33 -14.35 11.52
N ASN A 341 -5.95 -13.29 12.23
CA ASN A 341 -4.60 -13.12 12.74
C ASN A 341 -4.46 -13.84 14.09
N SER A 342 -3.41 -14.63 14.28
CA SER A 342 -3.17 -15.43 15.50
C SER A 342 -2.58 -14.61 16.66
N MET A 343 -1.75 -13.61 16.35
CA MET A 343 -1.03 -12.81 17.36
C MET A 343 -1.93 -12.07 18.36
N PRO A 344 -3.04 -11.41 17.94
CA PRO A 344 -3.95 -10.76 18.88
C PRO A 344 -4.58 -11.74 19.88
N TYR A 345 -4.93 -12.96 19.44
CA TYR A 345 -5.48 -14.00 20.32
C TYR A 345 -4.46 -14.50 21.34
N LEU A 346 -3.20 -14.67 20.93
CA LEU A 346 -2.11 -15.03 21.84
C LEU A 346 -1.95 -13.98 22.94
N LEU A 347 -1.85 -12.71 22.56
CA LEU A 347 -1.71 -11.59 23.50
C LEU A 347 -2.94 -11.48 24.42
N LEU A 348 -4.15 -11.73 23.89
CA LEU A 348 -5.37 -11.75 24.68
C LEU A 348 -5.34 -12.85 25.73
N GLY A 349 -4.91 -14.07 25.36
CA GLY A 349 -4.76 -15.17 26.32
C GLY A 349 -3.77 -14.87 27.43
N LEU A 350 -2.67 -14.18 27.10
CA LEU A 350 -1.71 -13.69 28.10
C LEU A 350 -2.31 -12.63 29.03
N ALA A 351 -3.15 -11.73 28.50
CA ALA A 351 -3.84 -10.73 29.29
C ALA A 351 -4.88 -11.36 30.23
N LEU A 352 -5.68 -12.30 29.73
CA LEU A 352 -6.71 -13.00 30.49
C LEU A 352 -6.10 -13.89 31.59
N LYS A 353 -5.01 -14.59 31.29
CA LYS A 353 -4.23 -15.32 32.31
C LYS A 353 -3.79 -14.42 33.46
N ARG A 354 -3.34 -13.18 33.17
CA ARG A 354 -2.95 -12.22 34.22
C ARG A 354 -4.13 -11.64 34.99
N LEU A 355 -5.34 -11.73 34.44
CA LEU A 355 -6.60 -11.39 35.11
C LEU A 355 -7.22 -12.58 35.85
N ASP A 356 -6.54 -13.73 35.86
CA ASP A 356 -7.00 -15.00 36.44
C ASP A 356 -8.25 -15.61 35.74
N ASP A 357 -8.63 -15.08 34.58
CA ASP A 357 -9.65 -15.68 33.71
C ASP A 357 -9.03 -16.79 32.84
N LEU A 358 -8.80 -17.95 33.47
CA LEU A 358 -8.19 -19.11 32.82
C LEU A 358 -9.09 -19.71 31.72
N GLU A 359 -10.41 -19.63 31.87
CA GLU A 359 -11.34 -20.16 30.87
C GLU A 359 -11.34 -19.31 29.60
N GLY A 360 -11.39 -17.98 29.74
CA GLY A 360 -11.24 -17.06 28.63
C GLY A 360 -9.87 -17.20 27.95
N ALA A 361 -8.80 -17.37 28.75
CA ALA A 361 -7.46 -17.60 28.23
C ALA A 361 -7.38 -18.87 27.36
N GLU A 362 -7.92 -20.00 27.83
CA GLU A 362 -7.98 -21.25 27.05
C GLU A 362 -8.75 -21.07 25.73
N ARG A 363 -9.92 -20.42 25.77
CA ARG A 363 -10.71 -20.16 24.55
C ARG A 363 -9.97 -19.30 23.53
N SER A 364 -9.21 -18.32 23.99
CA SER A 364 -8.42 -17.46 23.10
C SER A 364 -7.22 -18.21 22.50
N LEU A 365 -6.52 -19.02 23.30
CA LEU A 365 -5.33 -19.76 22.86
C LEU A 365 -5.67 -20.97 21.99
N THR A 366 -6.81 -21.62 22.21
CA THR A 366 -7.34 -22.66 21.30
C THR A 366 -7.63 -22.09 19.91
N LYS A 367 -8.22 -20.89 19.82
CA LYS A 367 -8.36 -20.16 18.54
C LYS A 367 -7.02 -19.76 17.93
N ALA A 368 -6.08 -19.27 18.74
CA ALA A 368 -4.74 -18.93 18.26
C ALA A 368 -4.02 -20.15 17.66
N HIS A 369 -4.11 -21.30 18.34
CA HIS A 369 -3.54 -22.57 17.89
C HIS A 369 -4.21 -23.10 16.62
N ALA A 370 -5.54 -22.95 16.48
CA ALA A 370 -6.25 -23.30 15.25
C ALA A 370 -5.82 -22.46 14.04
N LEU A 371 -5.45 -21.20 14.24
CA LEU A 371 -4.97 -20.30 13.19
C LEU A 371 -3.49 -20.54 12.84
N ALA A 372 -2.65 -20.81 13.84
CA ALA A 372 -1.21 -21.04 13.69
C ALA A 372 -0.75 -22.21 14.56
N PRO A 373 -0.92 -23.46 14.09
CA PRO A 373 -0.65 -24.65 14.90
C PRO A 373 0.85 -24.90 15.15
N GLN A 374 1.71 -24.33 14.30
CA GLN A 374 3.17 -24.56 14.32
C GLN A 374 3.95 -23.49 15.08
N ASP A 375 3.30 -22.44 15.60
CA ASP A 375 4.01 -21.35 16.30
C ASP A 375 4.42 -21.80 17.72
N PRO A 376 5.73 -21.91 18.03
CA PRO A 376 6.20 -22.35 19.33
C PRO A 376 5.76 -21.43 20.47
N LEU A 377 5.60 -20.12 20.20
CA LEU A 377 5.19 -19.14 21.21
C LEU A 377 3.74 -19.33 21.64
N ILE A 378 2.87 -19.77 20.71
CA ILE A 378 1.47 -20.07 21.03
C ILE A 378 1.40 -21.35 21.85
N LEU A 379 2.10 -22.39 21.41
CA LEU A 379 2.11 -23.70 22.07
C LEU A 379 2.61 -23.63 23.52
N ILE A 380 3.72 -22.93 23.78
CA ILE A 380 4.26 -22.80 25.14
C ILE A 380 3.29 -22.06 26.06
N ASN A 381 2.68 -20.97 25.57
CA ASN A 381 1.73 -20.18 26.37
C ASN A 381 0.42 -20.96 26.59
N TYR A 382 0.02 -21.77 25.62
CA TYR A 382 -1.16 -22.63 25.75
C TYR A 382 -0.93 -23.75 26.76
N ALA A 383 0.21 -24.45 26.72
CA ALA A 383 0.59 -25.45 27.71
C ALA A 383 0.64 -24.87 29.13
N VAL A 384 1.16 -23.64 29.29
CA VAL A 384 1.19 -22.95 30.59
C VAL A 384 -0.22 -22.65 31.13
N VAL A 385 -1.17 -22.28 30.27
CA VAL A 385 -2.56 -22.03 30.69
C VAL A 385 -3.27 -23.33 31.05
N LEU A 386 -3.02 -24.42 30.32
CA LEU A 386 -3.58 -25.74 30.63
C LEU A 386 -3.04 -26.33 31.94
N ASP A 387 -1.74 -26.15 32.21
CA ASP A 387 -1.13 -26.50 33.52
C ASP A 387 -1.80 -25.72 34.65
N ALA A 388 -2.01 -24.41 34.46
CA ALA A 388 -2.71 -23.57 35.44
C ALA A 388 -4.17 -24.01 35.67
N ARG A 389 -4.84 -24.60 34.67
CA ARG A 389 -6.19 -25.16 34.78
C ARG A 389 -6.23 -26.59 35.35
N GLY A 390 -5.07 -27.24 35.51
CA GLY A 390 -4.96 -28.64 35.98
C GLY A 390 -5.18 -29.69 34.89
N LYS A 391 -5.24 -29.32 33.60
CA LYS A 391 -5.35 -30.26 32.47
C LYS A 391 -3.97 -30.77 32.04
N GLN A 392 -3.36 -31.58 32.89
CA GLN A 392 -1.97 -32.03 32.73
C GLN A 392 -1.74 -32.97 31.54
N THR A 393 -2.76 -33.74 31.14
CA THR A 393 -2.72 -34.62 29.97
C THR A 393 -2.55 -33.81 28.69
N ASP A 394 -3.45 -32.84 28.48
CA ASP A 394 -3.50 -31.99 27.30
C ASP A 394 -2.24 -31.11 27.22
N ALA A 395 -1.77 -30.62 28.36
CA ALA A 395 -0.51 -29.87 28.45
C ALA A 395 0.71 -30.71 28.02
N ALA A 396 0.76 -32.00 28.41
CA ALA A 396 1.84 -32.89 28.02
C ALA A 396 1.84 -33.18 26.51
N GLU A 397 0.67 -33.40 25.91
CA GLU A 397 0.53 -33.61 24.46
C GLU A 397 1.03 -32.41 23.65
N ILE A 398 0.67 -31.20 24.08
CA ILE A 398 1.09 -29.97 23.42
C ILE A 398 2.60 -29.73 23.60
N LEU A 399 3.16 -30.08 24.76
CA LEU A 399 4.61 -30.00 24.97
C LEU A 399 5.38 -31.04 24.14
N THR A 400 4.82 -32.23 23.90
CA THR A 400 5.42 -33.19 22.96
C THR A 400 5.39 -32.65 21.54
N ALA A 401 4.26 -32.09 21.09
CA ALA A 401 4.17 -31.44 19.79
C ALA A 401 5.15 -30.26 19.65
N LEU A 402 5.36 -29.49 20.72
CA LEU A 402 6.35 -28.41 20.74
C LEU A 402 7.79 -28.95 20.63
N ASN A 403 8.15 -30.06 21.29
CA ASN A 403 9.47 -30.67 21.15
C ASN A 403 9.72 -31.16 19.71
N ASP A 404 8.72 -31.74 19.07
CA ASP A 404 8.82 -32.19 17.67
C ASP A 404 9.07 -31.00 16.74
N ILE A 405 8.40 -29.86 16.98
CA ILE A 405 8.60 -28.63 16.22
C ILE A 405 9.97 -28.00 16.50
N MET A 406 10.40 -28.00 17.76
CA MET A 406 11.72 -27.50 18.17
C MET A 406 12.88 -28.29 17.55
N ALA A 407 12.68 -29.55 17.19
CA ALA A 407 13.69 -30.34 16.48
C ALA A 407 13.91 -29.86 15.03
N VAL A 408 12.93 -29.15 14.45
CA VAL A 408 12.93 -28.69 13.06
C VAL A 408 13.22 -27.18 12.96
N VAL A 409 12.79 -26.40 13.95
CA VAL A 409 12.88 -24.94 13.95
C VAL A 409 13.83 -24.48 15.07
N GLU A 410 14.76 -23.57 14.76
CA GLU A 410 15.57 -22.90 15.79
C GLU A 410 14.65 -22.04 16.67
N VAL A 411 14.39 -22.53 17.89
CA VAL A 411 13.57 -21.85 18.88
C VAL A 411 14.46 -21.13 19.90
N ASP A 412 13.99 -19.97 20.37
CA ASP A 412 14.68 -19.16 21.36
C ASP A 412 14.99 -19.98 22.65
N VAL A 413 16.19 -19.79 23.20
CA VAL A 413 16.72 -20.59 24.32
C VAL A 413 15.82 -20.50 25.56
N GLN A 414 15.11 -19.38 25.72
CA GLN A 414 14.18 -19.19 26.83
C GLN A 414 12.94 -20.08 26.73
N ILE A 415 12.43 -20.29 25.51
CA ILE A 415 11.24 -21.13 25.27
C ILE A 415 11.61 -22.59 25.51
N SER A 416 12.77 -23.04 25.05
CA SER A 416 13.26 -24.40 25.30
C SER A 416 13.51 -24.67 26.78
N GLN A 417 14.04 -23.69 27.52
CA GLN A 417 14.19 -23.77 28.97
C GLN A 417 12.83 -23.82 29.70
N MET A 418 11.84 -23.03 29.25
CA MET A 418 10.50 -23.05 29.84
C MET A 418 9.78 -24.38 29.56
N ALA A 419 9.84 -24.87 28.32
CA ALA A 419 9.26 -26.16 27.93
C ALA A 419 9.85 -27.32 28.73
N SER A 420 11.18 -27.39 28.84
CA SER A 420 11.87 -28.45 29.60
C SER A 420 11.59 -28.37 31.11
N LYS A 421 11.46 -27.16 31.68
CA LYS A 421 11.05 -26.99 33.09
C LYS A 421 9.63 -27.48 33.32
N LEU A 422 8.69 -27.13 32.45
CA LEU A 422 7.29 -27.56 32.53
C LEU A 422 7.17 -29.08 32.36
N LEU A 423 7.88 -29.66 31.40
CA LEU A 423 7.88 -31.10 31.18
C LEU A 423 8.41 -31.86 32.40
N LYS A 424 9.51 -31.39 33.02
CA LYS A 424 10.04 -31.98 34.26
C LYS A 424 9.06 -31.88 35.42
N LYS A 425 8.35 -30.76 35.54
CA LYS A 425 7.31 -30.56 36.57
C LYS A 425 6.16 -31.57 36.39
N LEU A 426 5.64 -31.68 35.17
CA LEU A 426 4.55 -32.61 34.83
C LEU A 426 4.95 -34.09 35.01
N GLN A 427 6.21 -34.44 34.73
CA GLN A 427 6.73 -35.80 34.98
C GLN A 427 6.81 -36.13 36.48
N ARG A 428 7.20 -35.16 37.32
CA ARG A 428 7.24 -35.33 38.79
C ARG A 428 5.84 -35.49 39.38
N GLU A 429 4.89 -34.68 38.93
CA GLU A 429 3.49 -34.77 39.38
C GLU A 429 2.84 -36.10 38.96
N LYS A 430 3.17 -36.63 37.78
CA LYS A 430 2.77 -37.99 37.39
C LYS A 430 3.33 -39.05 38.35
N THR A 431 4.62 -38.99 38.71
CA THR A 431 5.23 -39.95 39.66
C THR A 431 4.67 -39.84 41.09
N GLU A 432 4.25 -38.65 41.52
CA GLU A 432 3.61 -38.43 42.83
C GLU A 432 2.14 -38.90 42.82
N SER A 433 1.43 -38.76 41.69
CA SER A 433 0.06 -39.26 41.53
C SER A 433 0.00 -40.80 41.47
N THR A 434 0.98 -41.46 40.86
CA THR A 434 1.05 -42.93 40.83
C THR A 434 1.38 -43.52 42.19
N THR A 435 2.32 -42.90 42.93
CA THR A 435 2.69 -43.36 44.28
C THR A 435 1.57 -43.12 45.31
N SER A 436 0.79 -42.03 45.19
CA SER A 436 -0.37 -41.80 46.05
C SER A 436 -1.58 -42.69 45.73
N GLN A 437 -1.76 -43.09 44.47
CA GLN A 437 -2.74 -44.10 44.08
C GLN A 437 -2.34 -45.51 44.58
N GLU A 438 -1.06 -45.90 44.47
CA GLU A 438 -0.55 -47.19 44.98
C GLU A 438 -0.70 -47.32 46.51
N ILE A 439 -0.46 -46.25 47.27
CA ILE A 439 -0.66 -46.25 48.74
C ILE A 439 -2.16 -46.33 49.13
N SER A 440 -3.05 -45.86 48.25
CA SER A 440 -4.50 -45.96 48.47
C SER A 440 -5.04 -47.36 48.15
N THR A 441 -4.52 -48.03 47.13
CA THR A 441 -4.88 -49.43 46.81
C THR A 441 -4.34 -50.42 47.84
N ASP A 442 -3.13 -50.19 48.37
CA ASP A 442 -2.55 -51.01 49.45
C ASP A 442 -3.32 -50.91 50.78
N LYS A 443 -4.08 -49.83 50.99
CA LYS A 443 -4.98 -49.69 52.16
C LYS A 443 -6.36 -50.33 51.94
N TYR A 444 -6.79 -50.52 50.69
CA TYR A 444 -8.04 -51.22 50.36
C TYR A 444 -7.84 -52.74 50.22
N GLU A 445 -6.67 -53.22 49.82
CA GLU A 445 -6.36 -54.67 49.78
C GLU A 445 -6.03 -55.29 51.15
N LYS A 446 -5.85 -54.49 52.21
CA LYS A 446 -5.66 -54.98 53.60
C LYS A 446 -6.90 -54.93 54.49
N ARG A 447 -8.10 -54.79 53.92
CA ARG A 447 -9.38 -55.01 54.64
C ARG A 447 -10.27 -56.00 53.89
N GLN A 448 -9.80 -57.22 53.71
CA GLN A 448 -10.68 -58.39 53.70
C GLN A 448 -10.50 -59.09 55.05
N LEU A 449 -11.54 -58.95 55.87
CA LEU A 449 -11.69 -59.63 57.15
C LEU A 449 -11.72 -61.15 56.93
N SER A 450 -10.98 -61.88 57.78
CA SER A 450 -11.21 -63.29 58.05
C SER A 450 -12.56 -63.48 58.76
N PRO A 451 -13.28 -64.59 58.51
CA PRO A 451 -14.55 -64.89 59.14
C PRO A 451 -14.29 -65.43 60.55
N ASP A 452 -14.47 -64.59 61.57
CA ASP A 452 -14.94 -64.99 62.90
C ASP A 452 -15.38 -63.73 63.67
N GLU A 453 -16.52 -63.90 64.34
CA GLU A 453 -17.19 -62.98 65.29
C GLU A 453 -18.26 -62.01 64.74
N VAL A 454 -19.41 -62.11 65.43
CA VAL A 454 -20.78 -61.63 65.20
C VAL A 454 -20.94 -60.12 65.35
#